data_AF-A0A0T6AEM8-F1
#
_entry.id   AF-A0A0T6AEM8-F1
#
_cell.length_a   1.000
_cell.length_b   1.000
_cell.length_c   1.000
_cell.angle_alpha   90.00
_cell.angle_beta   90.00
_cell.angle_gamma   90.00
#
_symmetry.space_group_name_H-M   'P 1'
#
loop_
_entity.id
_entity.type
_entity.pdbx_description
1 polymer ?
#
loop_
_entity_poly.entity_id
_entity_poly.type
_entity_poly.pdbx_seq_one_letter_code
_entity_poly.pdbx_strand_id
1 'polypeptide(L)'
;MTTATRLFGSSIKRREDPRFITGKGTYVDDVKLPGMTYAIFVRSPHAHARIKAINTAKAKSAPGVVAVFTGQDVQTGPLPCAWLLPGIKIPPRPVL
;
A
#
# COMPACT_ATOMS: atom_id res chain seq x y z
N MET A 1 48.50 -4.99 -11.99
CA MET A 1 48.01 -3.63 -12.27
C MET A 1 46.49 -3.68 -12.26
N THR A 2 45.88 -3.07 -11.24
CA THR A 2 44.50 -3.32 -10.81
C THR A 2 43.53 -2.39 -11.54
N THR A 3 42.92 -2.86 -12.63
CA THR A 3 41.94 -2.09 -13.41
C THR A 3 40.53 -2.27 -12.85
N ALA A 4 40.33 -1.86 -11.62
CA ALA A 4 39.04 -1.58 -11.01
C ALA A 4 39.39 -0.62 -9.88
N THR A 5 39.01 0.66 -9.91
CA THR A 5 37.72 1.09 -9.37
C THR A 5 37.58 2.60 -9.61
N ARG A 6 37.18 3.05 -10.81
CA ARG A 6 37.04 4.50 -11.09
C ARG A 6 35.68 5.06 -10.66
N LEU A 7 34.70 4.20 -10.38
CA LEU A 7 33.31 4.59 -10.10
C LEU A 7 32.92 4.42 -8.62
N PHE A 8 33.42 3.39 -7.95
CA PHE A 8 33.13 3.15 -6.54
C PHE A 8 33.85 4.18 -5.67
N GLY A 9 33.10 4.84 -4.78
CA GLY A 9 33.60 5.94 -3.95
C GLY A 9 33.69 7.30 -4.65
N SER A 10 33.36 7.40 -5.95
CA SER A 10 33.35 8.66 -6.69
C SER A 10 31.99 9.36 -6.65
N SER A 11 31.98 10.70 -6.65
CA SER A 11 30.74 11.48 -6.73
C SER A 11 30.21 11.50 -8.18
N ILE A 12 29.35 10.55 -8.51
CA ILE A 12 28.69 10.44 -9.81
C ILE A 12 27.30 11.11 -9.78
N LYS A 13 26.92 11.74 -10.89
CA LYS A 13 25.54 12.22 -11.06
C LYS A 13 24.59 11.04 -11.13
N ARG A 14 23.44 11.15 -10.45
CA ARG A 14 22.47 10.06 -10.41
C ARG A 14 21.70 9.98 -11.73
N ARG A 15 21.37 8.77 -12.14
CA ARG A 15 20.59 8.52 -13.35
C ARG A 15 19.16 9.07 -13.23
N GLU A 16 18.61 9.07 -12.03
CA GLU A 16 17.21 9.41 -11.79
C GLU A 16 16.98 10.92 -11.64
N ASP A 17 18.01 11.71 -11.34
CA ASP A 17 17.89 13.15 -11.07
C ASP A 17 17.15 13.89 -12.19
N PRO A 18 17.45 13.71 -13.49
CA PRO A 18 16.79 14.47 -14.54
C PRO A 18 15.27 14.36 -14.54
N ARG A 19 14.70 13.19 -14.19
CA ARG A 19 13.23 13.05 -14.10
C ARG A 19 12.67 13.61 -12.80
N PHE A 20 13.36 13.43 -11.67
CA PHE A 20 12.84 13.84 -10.37
C PHE A 20 12.94 15.35 -10.14
N ILE A 21 14.04 16.00 -10.52
CA ILE A 21 14.24 17.44 -10.30
C ILE A 21 13.48 18.31 -11.31
N THR A 22 12.90 17.72 -12.34
CA THR A 22 12.12 18.44 -13.36
C THR A 22 10.61 18.16 -13.28
N GLY A 23 10.16 17.44 -12.24
CA GLY A 23 8.75 17.07 -12.09
C GLY A 23 8.26 16.06 -13.14
N LYS A 24 9.17 15.37 -13.84
CA LYS A 24 8.86 14.33 -14.83
C LYS A 24 8.93 12.92 -14.25
N GLY A 25 9.16 12.79 -12.95
CA GLY A 25 8.99 11.54 -12.22
C GLY A 25 7.51 11.20 -12.14
N THR A 26 7.19 9.90 -12.13
CA THR A 26 5.83 9.41 -11.91
C THR A 26 5.85 8.58 -10.64
N TYR A 27 5.13 9.05 -9.63
CA TYR A 27 4.80 8.32 -8.41
C TYR A 27 3.43 7.66 -8.56
N VAL A 28 3.05 6.84 -7.58
CA VAL A 28 1.79 6.08 -7.63
C VAL A 28 0.57 6.99 -7.78
N ASP A 29 0.56 8.15 -7.10
CA ASP A 29 -0.55 9.11 -7.13
C ASP A 29 -0.62 9.94 -8.42
N ASP A 30 0.46 9.96 -9.21
CA ASP A 30 0.48 10.67 -10.50
C ASP A 30 -0.22 9.85 -11.61
N VAL A 31 -0.44 8.55 -11.38
CA VAL A 31 -1.05 7.64 -12.34
C VAL A 31 -2.53 7.98 -12.51
N LYS A 32 -2.97 8.14 -13.76
CA LYS A 32 -4.37 8.36 -14.12
C LYS A 32 -4.81 7.34 -15.16
N LEU A 33 -5.85 6.58 -14.85
CA LEU A 33 -6.43 5.57 -15.75
C LEU A 33 -7.90 5.92 -16.06
N PRO A 34 -8.40 5.60 -17.26
CA PRO A 34 -9.82 5.72 -17.56
C PRO A 34 -10.67 4.93 -16.55
N GLY A 35 -11.68 5.56 -15.96
CA GLY A 35 -12.55 4.94 -14.96
C GLY A 35 -11.92 4.75 -13.57
N MET A 36 -10.76 5.35 -13.29
CA MET A 36 -10.13 5.30 -11.97
C MET A 36 -11.04 5.89 -10.88
N THR A 37 -11.27 5.11 -9.82
CA THR A 37 -12.00 5.53 -8.61
C THR A 37 -11.03 5.78 -7.45
N TYR A 38 -11.48 6.53 -6.44
CA TYR A 38 -10.71 6.78 -5.23
C TYR A 38 -11.26 5.97 -4.06
N ALA A 39 -10.37 5.51 -3.19
CA ALA A 39 -10.72 4.79 -1.96
C ALA A 39 -10.36 5.63 -0.73
N ILE A 40 -11.21 5.57 0.29
CA ILE A 40 -10.96 6.16 1.61
C ILE A 40 -11.31 5.14 2.69
N PHE A 41 -10.52 5.12 3.76
CA PHE A 41 -10.72 4.23 4.88
C PHE A 41 -11.27 4.99 6.08
N VAL A 42 -12.42 4.54 6.59
CA VAL A 42 -12.88 4.94 7.92
C VAL A 42 -12.12 4.11 8.95
N ARG A 43 -11.37 4.79 9.83
CA ARG A 43 -10.53 4.13 10.85
C ARG A 43 -11.21 4.16 12.21
N SER A 44 -10.86 3.18 13.04
CA SER A 44 -11.32 3.14 14.44
C SER A 44 -10.78 4.35 15.20
N PRO A 45 -11.63 5.11 15.91
CA PRO A 45 -11.18 6.12 16.87
C PRO A 45 -10.75 5.50 18.21
N HIS A 46 -11.01 4.21 18.42
CA HIS A 46 -10.65 3.47 19.62
C HIS A 46 -9.41 2.63 19.38
N ALA A 47 -8.46 2.67 20.33
CA ALA A 47 -7.26 1.83 20.29
C ALA A 47 -7.58 0.34 20.43
N HIS A 48 -8.59 -0.01 21.24
CA HIS A 48 -9.07 -1.39 21.41
C HIS A 48 -10.57 -1.41 21.74
N ALA A 49 -11.37 -2.04 20.88
CA ALA A 49 -12.80 -2.18 21.07
C ALA A 49 -13.36 -3.32 20.20
N ARG A 50 -14.52 -3.86 20.59
CA ARG A 50 -15.31 -4.75 19.72
C ARG A 50 -16.23 -3.92 18.85
N ILE A 51 -16.22 -4.18 17.54
CA ILE A 51 -17.18 -3.59 16.60
C ILE A 51 -18.52 -4.30 16.77
N LYS A 52 -19.52 -3.63 17.35
CA LYS A 52 -20.87 -4.19 17.49
C LYS A 52 -21.67 -4.11 16.19
N ALA A 53 -21.54 -3.02 15.46
CA ALA A 53 -22.24 -2.77 14.21
C ALA A 53 -21.50 -1.71 13.38
N ILE A 54 -21.68 -1.77 12.05
CA ILE A 54 -21.26 -0.74 11.11
C ILE A 54 -22.48 -0.39 10.25
N ASN A 55 -22.88 0.89 10.24
CA ASN A 55 -23.97 1.36 9.39
C ASN A 55 -23.39 2.08 8.16
N THR A 56 -23.54 1.49 6.98
CA THR A 56 -23.05 2.04 5.71
C THR A 56 -24.11 2.79 4.89
N ALA A 57 -25.36 2.86 5.35
CA ALA A 57 -26.50 3.30 4.52
C ALA A 57 -26.29 4.70 3.92
N LYS A 58 -25.93 5.67 4.77
CA LYS A 58 -25.70 7.05 4.36
C LYS A 58 -24.51 7.20 3.39
N ALA A 59 -23.45 6.40 3.59
CA ALA A 59 -22.29 6.42 2.71
C ALA A 59 -22.63 5.84 1.33
N LYS A 60 -23.36 4.71 1.30
CA LYS A 60 -23.82 4.08 0.05
C LYS A 60 -24.77 4.97 -0.76
N SER A 61 -25.56 5.82 -0.11
CA SER A 61 -26.47 6.75 -0.79
C SER A 61 -25.83 8.08 -1.19
N ALA A 62 -24.56 8.33 -0.86
CA ALA A 62 -23.93 9.61 -1.14
C ALA A 62 -23.58 9.72 -2.64
N PRO A 63 -23.76 10.90 -3.26
CA PRO A 63 -23.39 11.12 -4.67
C PRO A 63 -21.91 10.79 -4.94
N GLY A 64 -21.65 10.06 -6.02
CA GLY A 64 -20.29 9.69 -6.44
C GLY A 64 -19.68 8.48 -5.71
N VAL A 65 -20.36 7.92 -4.71
CA VAL A 65 -19.90 6.68 -4.07
C VAL A 65 -20.26 5.49 -4.95
N VAL A 66 -19.24 4.76 -5.38
CA VAL A 66 -19.39 3.57 -6.23
C VAL A 66 -19.62 2.30 -5.40
N ALA A 67 -18.95 2.19 -4.24
CA ALA A 67 -19.07 1.06 -3.33
C ALA A 67 -18.66 1.43 -1.90
N VAL A 68 -19.17 0.68 -0.92
CA VAL A 68 -18.72 0.73 0.48
C VAL A 68 -18.48 -0.69 0.93
N PHE A 69 -17.23 -1.00 1.29
CA PHE A 69 -16.81 -2.32 1.75
C PHE A 69 -16.61 -2.33 3.27
N THR A 70 -16.97 -3.46 3.88
CA THR A 70 -16.81 -3.77 5.30
C THR A 70 -16.08 -5.09 5.45
N GLY A 71 -15.78 -5.50 6.69
CA GLY A 71 -15.21 -6.81 6.96
C GLY A 71 -16.09 -7.98 6.50
N GLN A 72 -17.41 -7.77 6.28
CA GLN A 72 -18.31 -8.81 5.76
C GLN A 72 -18.12 -9.05 4.26
N ASP A 73 -17.62 -8.06 3.53
CA ASP A 73 -17.45 -8.11 2.08
C ASP A 73 -16.08 -8.72 1.67
N VAL A 74 -15.20 -8.96 2.66
CA VAL A 74 -13.83 -9.42 2.41
C VAL A 74 -13.57 -10.71 3.16
N GLN A 75 -13.32 -11.79 2.41
CA GLN A 75 -12.71 -13.00 2.96
C GLN A 75 -11.21 -12.78 3.02
N THR A 76 -10.68 -12.59 4.23
CA THR A 76 -9.25 -12.44 4.43
C THR A 76 -8.66 -13.75 4.94
N GLY A 77 -7.70 -14.31 4.19
CA GLY A 77 -6.83 -15.37 4.68
C GLY A 77 -5.79 -14.81 5.66
N PRO A 78 -5.09 -15.67 6.42
CA PRO A 78 -4.06 -15.23 7.35
C PRO A 78 -3.01 -14.38 6.65
N LEU A 79 -2.38 -13.43 7.37
CA LEU A 79 -1.30 -12.61 6.83
C LEU A 79 0.00 -13.46 6.75
N PRO A 80 0.43 -13.91 5.55
CA PRO A 80 1.63 -14.73 5.48
C PRO A 80 2.88 -13.86 5.55
N CYS A 81 3.97 -14.42 6.06
CA CYS A 81 5.29 -13.85 5.76
C CYS A 81 5.59 -14.12 4.30
N ALA A 82 5.88 -13.06 3.53
CA ALA A 82 6.17 -13.17 2.10
C ALA A 82 7.44 -14.00 1.80
N TRP A 83 8.31 -14.18 2.80
CA TRP A 83 9.54 -14.95 2.67
C TRP A 83 9.59 -16.06 3.72
N LEU A 84 9.54 -17.31 3.26
CA LEU A 84 9.62 -18.50 4.10
C LEU A 84 10.97 -19.18 3.88
N LEU A 85 11.85 -19.09 4.87
CA LEU A 85 13.11 -19.83 4.88
C LEU A 85 12.88 -21.26 5.43
N PRO A 86 13.65 -22.26 4.98
CA PRO A 86 13.62 -23.58 5.57
C PRO A 86 13.83 -23.53 7.09
N GLY A 87 12.98 -24.22 7.85
CA GLY A 87 13.07 -24.32 9.31
C GLY A 87 12.41 -23.19 10.12
N ILE A 88 11.80 -22.19 9.47
CA ILE A 88 11.05 -21.14 10.18
C ILE A 88 9.77 -21.70 10.81
N LYS A 89 9.57 -21.41 12.10
CA LYS A 89 8.29 -21.61 12.79
C LYS A 89 7.34 -20.45 12.43
N ILE A 90 6.20 -20.77 11.85
CA ILE A 90 5.20 -19.77 11.45
C ILE A 90 4.10 -19.74 12.52
N PRO A 91 4.01 -18.69 13.36
CA PRO A 91 2.89 -18.55 14.29
C PRO A 91 1.59 -18.25 13.52
N PRO A 92 0.41 -18.59 14.08
CA PRO A 92 -0.87 -18.13 13.55
C PRO A 92 -0.90 -16.60 13.46
N ARG A 93 -1.29 -16.06 12.31
CA ARG A 93 -1.48 -14.61 12.07
C ARG A 93 -2.91 -14.34 11.62
N PRO A 94 -3.87 -14.37 12.55
CA PRO A 94 -5.24 -13.97 12.22
C PRO A 94 -5.24 -12.51 11.75
N VAL A 95 -6.20 -12.18 10.90
CA VAL A 95 -6.25 -10.87 10.24
C VAL A 95 -6.63 -9.76 11.22
N LEU A 96 -7.21 -10.15 12.37
CA LEU A 96 -7.51 -9.36 13.57
C LEU A 96 -7.46 -10.25 14.81
#